data_AF-A0A059WP24-F1
#
_entry.id   AF-A0A059WP24-F1
#
_cell.length_a   1.000
_cell.length_b   1.000
_cell.length_c   1.000
_cell.angle_alpha   90.00
_cell.angle_beta   90.00
_cell.angle_gamma   90.00
#
_symmetry.space_group_name_H-M   'P 1'
#
loop_
_entity.id
_entity.type
_entity.pdbx_description
1 polymer ?
#
loop_
_entity_poly.entity_id
_entity_poly.type
_entity_poly.pdbx_seq_one_letter_code
_entity_poly.pdbx_strand_id
1 'polypeptide(L)'
;HDGPALVIPFLNKEGRMHALQGRYFNGEVRYITIVLDESVPKLWGLDRYDKGNRSYVLEGPIDAMFLPNAVATAGGTDIYKLKYLNTDNAVICFDNEPRSGDTVKKIEKAVKHGFKVCIWPEGLHQKDVNDMVKDGGMQPVHVREIIDRNTFSGLRAELQLNSWKKV
;
A
#
# COMPACT_ATOMS: atom_id res chain seq x y z
N HIS A 1 14.46 22.06 -3.99
CA HIS A 1 14.59 20.72 -4.56
C HIS A 1 14.25 20.88 -6.02
N ASP A 2 15.27 21.03 -6.85
CA ASP A 2 15.08 21.56 -8.20
C ASP A 2 15.52 20.45 -9.16
N GLY A 3 14.55 19.62 -9.54
CA GLY A 3 14.79 18.47 -10.38
C GLY A 3 13.50 17.96 -11.00
N PRO A 4 13.58 17.28 -12.16
CA PRO A 4 12.41 16.72 -12.80
C PRO A 4 11.75 15.68 -11.88
N ALA A 5 10.43 15.73 -11.82
CA ALA A 5 9.62 14.82 -11.03
C ALA A 5 8.42 14.33 -11.84
N LEU A 6 8.07 13.06 -11.65
CA LEU A 6 6.78 12.52 -12.06
C LEU A 6 5.71 13.07 -11.10
N VAL A 7 4.68 13.71 -11.64
CA VAL A 7 3.53 14.20 -10.87
C VAL A 7 2.40 13.17 -10.91
N ILE A 8 1.96 12.75 -9.73
CA ILE A 8 0.89 11.77 -9.53
C ILE A 8 -0.30 12.46 -8.88
N PRO A 9 -1.40 12.74 -9.61
CA PRO A 9 -2.59 13.39 -9.05
C PRO A 9 -3.45 12.40 -8.25
N PHE A 10 -4.07 12.90 -7.17
CA PHE A 10 -4.97 12.12 -6.32
C PHE A 10 -6.37 12.68 -6.52
N LEU A 11 -7.24 11.87 -7.12
CA LEU A 11 -8.58 12.27 -7.49
C LEU A 11 -9.60 11.65 -6.53
N ASN A 12 -10.65 12.41 -6.22
CA ASN A 12 -11.80 11.92 -5.46
C ASN A 12 -12.86 11.30 -6.39
N LYS A 13 -14.01 10.88 -5.84
CA LYS A 13 -15.11 10.24 -6.60
C LYS A 13 -15.73 11.14 -7.66
N GLU A 14 -15.67 12.45 -7.47
CA GLU A 14 -16.17 13.46 -8.41
C GLU A 14 -15.10 13.85 -9.46
N GLY A 15 -13.93 13.21 -9.45
CA GLY A 15 -12.83 13.52 -10.36
C GLY A 15 -12.04 14.78 -9.99
N ARG A 16 -12.27 15.35 -8.80
CA ARG A 16 -11.54 16.53 -8.30
C ARG A 16 -10.25 16.12 -7.63
N MET A 17 -9.19 16.88 -7.91
CA MET A 17 -7.88 16.66 -7.30
C MET A 17 -7.87 17.19 -5.86
N HIS A 18 -7.55 16.32 -4.90
CA HIS A 18 -7.49 16.67 -3.46
C HIS A 18 -6.06 16.59 -2.90
N ALA A 19 -5.15 15.93 -3.62
CA ALA A 19 -3.72 15.91 -3.32
C ALA A 19 -2.94 15.61 -4.60
N LEU A 20 -1.62 15.79 -4.55
CA LEU A 20 -0.69 15.33 -5.57
C LEU A 20 0.62 14.89 -4.92
N GLN A 21 1.29 13.93 -5.55
CA GLN A 21 2.62 13.48 -5.14
C GLN A 21 3.61 13.72 -6.27
N GLY A 22 4.71 14.39 -5.97
CA GLY A 22 5.89 14.47 -6.83
C GLY A 22 6.87 13.36 -6.47
N ARG A 23 7.20 12.51 -7.45
CA ARG A 23 8.31 11.54 -7.37
C ARG A 23 9.50 12.07 -8.15
N TYR A 24 10.55 12.47 -7.44
CA TYR A 24 11.77 12.97 -8.07
C TYR A 24 12.57 11.81 -8.67
N PHE A 25 13.15 12.03 -9.85
CA PHE A 25 13.97 11.00 -10.50
C PHE A 25 15.38 10.88 -9.89
N ASN A 26 15.89 11.99 -9.35
CA ASN A 26 17.23 12.10 -8.78
C ASN A 26 17.16 12.82 -7.42
N GLY A 27 18.13 12.55 -6.55
CA GLY A 27 18.29 13.21 -5.24
C GLY A 27 17.88 12.35 -4.04
N GLU A 28 18.14 12.86 -2.84
CA GLU A 28 17.87 12.15 -1.57
C GLU A 28 16.37 12.06 -1.26
N VAL A 29 15.61 13.12 -1.56
CA VAL A 29 14.16 13.14 -1.38
C VAL A 29 13.49 12.49 -2.57
N ARG A 30 12.93 11.30 -2.34
CA ARG A 30 12.24 10.53 -3.39
C ARG A 30 10.81 11.00 -3.65
N TYR A 31 10.10 11.41 -2.60
CA TYR A 31 8.68 11.74 -2.68
C TYR A 31 8.35 13.00 -1.87
N ILE A 32 7.56 13.90 -2.46
CA ILE A 32 6.92 15.02 -1.78
C ILE A 32 5.43 14.94 -2.07
N THR A 33 4.59 15.03 -1.04
CA THR A 33 3.13 15.02 -1.20
C THR A 33 2.56 16.37 -0.77
N ILE A 34 1.74 16.96 -1.64
CA ILE A 34 1.02 18.22 -1.40
C ILE A 34 -0.46 17.88 -1.27
N VAL A 35 -1.05 18.26 -0.13
CA VAL A 35 -2.49 18.11 0.12
C VAL A 35 -3.17 19.42 -0.23
N LEU A 36 -4.24 19.35 -1.03
CA LEU A 36 -5.01 20.51 -1.50
C LEU A 36 -6.33 20.65 -0.75
N ASP A 37 -6.89 19.53 -0.30
CA ASP A 37 -8.12 19.48 0.49
C ASP A 37 -7.95 18.47 1.62
N GLU A 38 -7.82 18.95 2.85
CA GLU A 38 -7.64 18.11 4.05
C GLU A 38 -8.93 17.40 4.49
N SER A 39 -10.08 17.79 3.95
CA SER A 39 -11.36 17.12 4.25
C SER A 39 -11.50 15.76 3.55
N VAL A 40 -10.73 15.54 2.49
CA VAL A 40 -10.68 14.29 1.74
C VAL A 40 -9.51 13.45 2.24
N PRO A 41 -9.71 12.14 2.53
CA PRO A 41 -8.59 11.30 2.93
C PRO A 41 -7.55 11.26 1.81
N LYS A 42 -6.30 11.53 2.15
CA LYS A 42 -5.14 11.51 1.25
C LYS A 42 -4.88 10.08 0.72
N LEU A 43 -5.69 9.67 -0.26
CA LEU A 43 -5.69 8.35 -0.85
C LEU A 43 -5.64 8.47 -2.36
N TRP A 44 -4.59 7.92 -2.94
CA TRP A 44 -4.56 7.72 -4.37
C TRP A 44 -5.49 6.57 -4.76
N GLY A 45 -6.17 6.70 -5.90
CA GLY A 45 -7.10 5.69 -6.42
C GLY A 45 -8.51 5.74 -5.85
N LEU A 46 -8.82 6.76 -5.03
CA LEU A 46 -10.14 6.93 -4.44
C LEU A 46 -11.25 7.11 -5.49
N ASP A 47 -10.93 7.76 -6.61
CA ASP A 47 -11.79 7.91 -7.79
C ASP A 47 -12.37 6.58 -8.28
N ARG A 48 -11.54 5.54 -8.36
CA ARG A 48 -11.92 4.21 -8.87
C ARG A 48 -12.14 3.14 -7.80
N TYR A 49 -11.93 3.46 -6.53
CA TYR A 49 -12.07 2.53 -5.42
C TYR A 49 -13.50 1.99 -5.26
N ASP A 50 -13.68 0.68 -5.39
CA ASP A 50 -14.95 0.01 -5.16
C ASP A 50 -14.93 -0.76 -3.83
N LYS A 51 -15.79 -0.34 -2.90
CA LYS A 51 -15.93 -0.94 -1.57
C LYS A 51 -16.61 -2.33 -1.59
N GLY A 52 -17.36 -2.64 -2.64
CA GLY A 52 -18.09 -3.91 -2.78
C GLY A 52 -17.19 -5.08 -3.17
N ASN A 53 -16.04 -4.78 -3.77
CA ASN A 53 -15.08 -5.77 -4.25
C ASN A 53 -13.81 -5.79 -3.40
N ARG A 54 -13.03 -6.87 -3.50
CA ARG A 54 -11.71 -6.96 -2.89
C ARG A 54 -10.86 -5.76 -3.34
N SER A 55 -10.16 -5.15 -2.40
CA SER A 55 -9.29 -4.00 -2.66
C SER A 55 -7.95 -4.16 -1.99
N TYR A 56 -6.91 -3.60 -2.60
CA TYR A 56 -5.54 -3.66 -2.09
C TYR A 56 -5.12 -2.28 -1.61
N VAL A 57 -4.59 -2.18 -0.40
CA VAL A 57 -4.16 -0.92 0.21
C VAL A 57 -2.65 -0.94 0.37
N LEU A 58 -1.96 -0.03 -0.30
CA LEU A 58 -0.49 0.01 -0.38
C LEU A 58 0.07 1.31 0.21
N GLU A 59 1.38 1.32 0.48
CA GLU A 59 2.07 2.51 0.96
C GLU A 59 2.31 3.52 -0.18
N GLY A 60 2.76 3.03 -1.34
CA GLY A 60 3.09 3.84 -2.51
C GLY A 60 2.03 3.80 -3.62
N PRO A 61 1.75 4.92 -4.31
CA PRO A 61 0.83 4.93 -5.44
C PRO A 61 1.33 4.14 -6.64
N ILE A 62 2.64 4.03 -6.85
CA ILE A 62 3.20 3.26 -7.97
C ILE A 62 2.98 1.77 -7.76
N ASP A 63 3.20 1.27 -6.55
CA ASP A 63 2.87 -0.11 -6.18
C ASP A 63 1.39 -0.42 -6.46
N ALA A 64 0.50 0.51 -6.09
CA ALA A 64 -0.92 0.37 -6.32
C ALA A 64 -1.31 0.43 -7.80
N MET A 65 -0.53 1.05 -8.69
CA MET A 65 -0.81 1.06 -10.14
C MET A 65 -0.76 -0.33 -10.76
N PHE A 66 -0.06 -1.29 -10.13
CA PHE A 66 0.03 -2.66 -10.62
C PHE A 66 -1.14 -3.56 -10.20
N LEU A 67 -2.04 -3.09 -9.33
CA LEU A 67 -3.11 -3.90 -8.76
C LEU A 67 -4.50 -3.35 -9.11
N PRO A 68 -5.48 -4.23 -9.41
CA PRO A 68 -6.86 -3.79 -9.66
C PRO A 68 -7.51 -3.34 -8.35
N ASN A 69 -8.41 -2.35 -8.42
CA ASN A 69 -9.13 -1.81 -7.26
C ASN A 69 -8.20 -1.47 -6.06
N ALA A 70 -7.04 -0.90 -6.36
CA ALA A 70 -6.03 -0.57 -5.36
C ALA A 70 -6.02 0.92 -5.01
N VAL A 71 -5.73 1.19 -3.74
CA VAL A 71 -5.54 2.53 -3.18
C VAL A 71 -4.19 2.63 -2.47
N ALA A 72 -3.63 3.83 -2.39
CA ALA A 72 -2.37 4.06 -1.70
C ALA A 72 -2.40 5.27 -0.77
N THR A 73 -1.70 5.15 0.35
CA THR A 73 -1.66 6.17 1.42
C THR A 73 -0.61 7.25 1.23
N ALA A 74 0.37 7.04 0.34
CA ALA A 74 1.37 8.03 -0.03
C ALA A 74 2.18 8.56 1.15
N GLY A 75 2.51 7.67 2.08
CA GLY A 75 3.31 7.95 3.28
C GLY A 75 2.54 8.71 4.38
N GLY A 76 2.69 8.27 5.62
CA GLY A 76 2.30 9.03 6.82
C GLY A 76 0.82 8.99 7.23
N THR A 77 -0.07 8.35 6.46
CA THR A 77 -1.47 8.17 6.87
C THR A 77 -1.65 6.86 7.63
N ASP A 78 -2.17 6.95 8.84
CA ASP A 78 -2.61 5.81 9.64
C ASP A 78 -3.76 5.07 8.92
N ILE A 79 -3.45 3.99 8.20
CA ILE A 79 -4.41 3.19 7.41
C ILE A 79 -5.66 2.82 8.22
N TYR A 80 -5.47 2.51 9.51
CA TYR A 80 -6.53 2.10 10.43
C TYR A 80 -7.51 3.21 10.82
N LYS A 81 -7.20 4.49 10.59
CA LYS A 81 -8.14 5.60 10.83
C LYS A 81 -9.05 5.89 9.64
N LEU A 82 -8.83 5.21 8.51
CA LEU A 82 -9.56 5.45 7.28
C LEU A 82 -10.92 4.75 7.32
N LYS A 83 -11.94 5.44 7.85
CA LYS A 83 -13.35 5.02 7.80
C LYS A 83 -13.87 4.77 6.37
N TYR A 84 -13.12 5.23 5.37
CA TYR A 84 -13.44 5.03 3.97
C TYR A 84 -13.22 3.59 3.49
N LEU A 85 -12.31 2.85 4.12
CA LEU A 85 -11.98 1.48 3.72
C LEU A 85 -13.02 0.50 4.27
N ASN A 86 -13.47 -0.43 3.43
CA ASN A 86 -14.23 -1.57 3.88
C ASN A 86 -13.26 -2.64 4.43
N THR A 87 -13.18 -2.75 5.76
CA THR A 87 -12.28 -3.66 6.47
C THR A 87 -12.44 -5.13 6.03
N ASP A 88 -13.66 -5.55 5.67
CA ASP A 88 -13.92 -6.93 5.27
C ASP A 88 -13.34 -7.26 3.89
N ASN A 89 -13.26 -6.27 3.00
CA ASN A 89 -12.81 -6.44 1.61
C ASN A 89 -11.36 -5.96 1.38
N ALA A 90 -10.84 -5.11 2.25
CA ALA A 90 -9.53 -4.52 2.11
C ALA A 90 -8.41 -5.47 2.59
N VAL A 91 -7.40 -5.65 1.74
CA VAL A 91 -6.14 -6.32 2.07
C VAL A 91 -5.04 -5.26 2.14
N ILE A 92 -4.47 -5.10 3.33
CA ILE A 92 -3.37 -4.15 3.55
C ILE A 92 -2.04 -4.82 3.18
N CYS A 93 -1.32 -4.22 2.24
CA CYS A 93 -0.05 -4.73 1.73
C CYS A 93 1.06 -3.74 2.07
N PHE A 94 1.79 -4.03 3.14
CA PHE A 94 3.00 -3.29 3.52
C PHE A 94 4.22 -3.81 2.76
N ASP A 95 5.30 -3.03 2.74
CA ASP A 95 6.58 -3.43 2.17
C ASP A 95 7.12 -4.73 2.80
N ASN A 96 7.82 -5.53 2.01
CA ASN A 96 8.47 -6.78 2.41
C ASN A 96 9.76 -6.53 3.20
N GLU A 97 9.62 -5.96 4.39
CA GLU A 97 10.74 -5.59 5.26
C GLU A 97 10.67 -6.34 6.61
N PRO A 98 10.97 -7.65 6.66
CA PRO A 98 10.82 -8.45 7.87
C PRO A 98 11.74 -8.02 9.03
N ARG A 99 12.79 -7.25 8.74
CA ARG A 99 13.72 -6.69 9.75
C ARG A 99 13.35 -5.27 10.18
N SER A 100 12.35 -4.64 9.55
CA SER A 100 11.90 -3.29 9.90
C SER A 100 10.90 -3.38 11.06
N GLY A 101 11.34 -2.98 12.26
CA GLY A 101 10.48 -2.94 13.44
C GLY A 101 9.25 -2.05 13.26
N ASP A 102 9.35 -1.00 12.44
CA ASP A 102 8.23 -0.12 12.13
C ASP A 102 7.21 -0.78 11.21
N THR A 103 7.67 -1.48 10.16
CA THR A 103 6.79 -2.25 9.27
C THR A 103 6.08 -3.36 10.03
N VAL A 104 6.78 -4.11 10.88
CA VAL A 104 6.18 -5.13 11.75
C VAL A 104 5.09 -4.53 12.65
N LYS A 105 5.37 -3.41 13.34
CA LYS A 105 4.38 -2.72 14.19
C LYS A 105 3.15 -2.25 13.40
N LYS A 106 3.33 -1.78 12.16
CA LYS A 106 2.21 -1.38 11.30
C LYS A 106 1.32 -2.59 10.97
N ILE A 107 1.91 -3.74 10.64
CA ILE A 107 1.18 -4.99 10.39
C ILE A 107 0.42 -5.43 11.65
N GLU A 108 1.08 -5.48 12.82
CA GLU A 108 0.46 -5.83 14.11
C GLU A 108 -0.75 -4.94 14.40
N LYS A 109 -0.60 -3.62 14.21
CA LYS A 109 -1.71 -2.67 14.37
C LYS A 109 -2.85 -2.94 13.40
N ALA A 110 -2.57 -3.20 12.12
CA ALA A 110 -3.60 -3.49 11.13
C ALA A 110 -4.40 -4.75 11.51
N VAL A 111 -3.71 -5.83 11.91
CA VAL A 111 -4.35 -7.07 12.39
C VAL A 111 -5.23 -6.82 13.61
N LYS A 112 -4.74 -6.05 14.59
CA LYS A 112 -5.50 -5.69 15.80
C LYS A 112 -6.79 -4.91 15.49
N HIS A 113 -6.82 -4.13 14.41
CA HIS A 113 -8.01 -3.40 13.96
C HIS A 113 -8.92 -4.23 13.05
N GLY A 114 -8.67 -5.54 12.91
CA GLY A 114 -9.51 -6.47 12.16
C GLY A 114 -9.24 -6.49 10.65
N PHE A 115 -8.20 -5.81 10.16
CA PHE A 115 -7.88 -5.83 8.73
C PHE A 115 -7.27 -7.17 8.30
N LYS A 116 -7.52 -7.53 7.04
CA LYS A 116 -6.74 -8.55 6.34
C LYS A 116 -5.41 -7.94 5.92
N VAL A 117 -4.32 -8.68 6.10
CA VAL A 117 -2.96 -8.24 5.78
C VAL A 117 -2.28 -9.24 4.86
N CYS A 118 -1.50 -8.75 3.91
CA CYS A 118 -0.56 -9.57 3.16
C CYS A 118 0.72 -9.75 3.96
N ILE A 119 1.12 -11.01 4.20
CA ILE A 119 2.41 -11.34 4.80
C ILE A 119 3.19 -12.14 3.77
N TRP A 120 4.19 -11.50 3.17
CA TRP A 120 4.91 -12.03 2.02
C TRP A 120 5.53 -13.41 2.28
N PRO A 121 5.57 -14.30 1.26
CA PRO A 121 6.14 -15.63 1.41
C PRO A 121 7.66 -15.55 1.64
N GLU A 122 8.20 -16.57 2.30
CA GLU A 122 9.64 -16.71 2.42
C GLU A 122 10.31 -16.88 1.05
N GLY A 123 11.55 -16.40 0.92
CA GLY A 123 12.31 -16.44 -0.33
C GLY A 123 11.97 -15.30 -1.31
N LEU A 124 10.95 -14.47 -1.04
CA LEU A 124 10.72 -13.26 -1.81
C LEU A 124 11.72 -12.17 -1.38
N HIS A 125 12.59 -11.76 -2.32
CA HIS A 125 13.67 -10.81 -2.04
C HIS A 125 13.32 -9.37 -2.40
N GLN A 126 12.32 -9.16 -3.25
CA GLN A 126 11.88 -7.84 -3.68
C GLN A 126 11.17 -7.12 -2.53
N LYS A 127 11.47 -5.82 -2.41
CA LYS A 127 11.03 -5.00 -1.28
C LYS A 127 9.55 -4.63 -1.38
N ASP A 128 9.10 -4.18 -2.54
CA ASP A 128 7.74 -3.70 -2.75
C ASP A 128 7.18 -4.25 -4.08
N VAL A 129 5.93 -3.91 -4.39
CA VAL A 129 5.26 -4.43 -5.60
C VAL A 129 5.93 -3.88 -6.85
N ASN A 130 6.37 -2.62 -6.83
CA ASN A 130 7.12 -2.02 -7.93
C ASN A 130 8.42 -2.80 -8.21
N ASP A 131 9.18 -3.17 -7.18
CA ASP A 131 10.41 -3.95 -7.31
C ASP A 131 10.11 -5.40 -7.79
N MET A 132 9.00 -6.00 -7.35
CA MET A 132 8.54 -7.32 -7.84
C MET A 132 8.30 -7.32 -9.34
N VAL A 133 7.70 -6.26 -9.87
CA VAL A 133 7.42 -6.15 -11.31
C VAL A 133 8.68 -5.75 -12.09
N LYS A 134 9.39 -4.72 -11.63
CA LYS A 134 10.49 -4.11 -12.39
C LYS A 134 11.77 -4.95 -12.35
N ASP A 135 12.19 -5.36 -11.15
CA ASP A 135 13.45 -6.06 -10.95
C ASP A 135 13.23 -7.58 -10.84
N GLY A 136 12.09 -8.00 -10.29
CA GLY A 136 11.68 -9.41 -10.24
C GLY A 136 11.10 -9.95 -11.54
N GLY A 137 10.78 -9.09 -12.51
CA GLY A 137 10.18 -9.49 -13.80
C GLY A 137 8.80 -10.14 -13.68
N MET A 138 8.12 -9.97 -12.54
CA MET A 138 6.82 -10.58 -12.31
C MET A 138 5.73 -9.85 -13.08
N GLN A 139 4.82 -10.61 -13.69
CA GLN A 139 3.61 -10.02 -14.24
C GLN A 139 2.71 -9.53 -13.09
N PRO A 140 2.03 -8.37 -13.23
CA PRO A 140 1.17 -7.84 -12.17
C PRO A 140 0.10 -8.83 -11.67
N VAL A 141 -0.41 -9.68 -12.57
CA VAL A 141 -1.35 -10.76 -12.23
C VAL A 141 -0.75 -11.77 -11.25
N HIS A 142 0.54 -12.13 -11.40
CA HIS A 142 1.22 -13.05 -10.50
C HIS A 142 1.49 -12.40 -9.14
N VAL A 143 1.83 -11.11 -9.11
CA VAL A 143 1.99 -10.38 -7.84
C VAL A 143 0.67 -10.36 -7.06
N ARG A 144 -0.45 -10.09 -7.74
CA ARG A 144 -1.79 -10.18 -7.15
C ARG A 144 -2.08 -11.57 -6.61
N GLU A 145 -1.77 -12.63 -7.36
CA GLU A 145 -1.97 -14.01 -6.90
C GLU A 145 -1.12 -14.35 -5.66
N ILE A 146 0.12 -13.86 -5.59
CA ILE A 146 0.96 -13.99 -4.40
C ILE A 146 0.29 -13.30 -3.21
N ILE A 147 -0.17 -12.06 -3.37
CA ILE A 147 -0.89 -11.33 -2.32
C ILE A 147 -2.13 -12.11 -1.88
N ASP A 148 -2.94 -12.57 -2.82
CA ASP A 148 -4.20 -13.26 -2.53
C ASP A 148 -3.97 -14.57 -1.74
N ARG A 149 -2.92 -15.34 -2.08
CA ARG A 149 -2.54 -16.58 -1.37
C ARG A 149 -1.92 -16.32 0.00
N ASN A 150 -1.33 -15.16 0.19
CA ASN A 150 -0.64 -14.77 1.42
C ASN A 150 -1.42 -13.70 2.22
N THR A 151 -2.74 -13.66 2.06
CA THR A 151 -3.64 -12.80 2.81
C THR A 151 -4.13 -13.51 4.06
N PHE A 152 -3.92 -12.92 5.23
CA PHE A 152 -4.29 -13.48 6.52
C PHE A 152 -5.08 -12.47 7.36
N SER A 153 -5.82 -12.94 8.36
CA SER A 153 -6.53 -12.10 9.34
C SER A 153 -6.59 -12.77 10.72
N GLY A 154 -6.85 -11.98 11.76
CA GLY A 154 -6.97 -12.43 13.14
C GLY A 154 -5.76 -13.25 13.61
N LEU A 155 -6.01 -14.29 14.41
CA LEU A 155 -4.96 -15.15 14.98
C LEU A 155 -4.03 -15.77 13.91
N ARG A 156 -4.56 -16.11 12.73
CA ARG A 156 -3.73 -16.67 11.65
C ARG A 156 -2.73 -15.66 11.13
N ALA A 157 -3.11 -14.38 11.05
CA ALA A 157 -2.18 -13.31 10.67
C ALA A 157 -1.10 -13.11 11.74
N GLU A 158 -1.47 -13.15 13.02
CA GLU A 158 -0.50 -13.02 14.13
C GLU A 158 0.55 -14.15 14.11
N LEU A 159 0.11 -15.39 13.91
CA LEU A 159 1.02 -16.55 13.78
C LEU A 159 1.95 -16.40 12.58
N GLN A 160 1.40 -16.07 11.40
CA GLN A 160 2.19 -15.91 10.20
C GLN A 160 3.19 -14.75 10.32
N LEU A 161 2.79 -13.65 10.96
CA LEU A 161 3.65 -12.50 11.18
C LEU A 161 4.82 -12.84 12.12
N ASN A 162 4.55 -13.64 13.15
CA ASN A 162 5.60 -14.11 14.06
C ASN A 162 6.62 -15.01 13.36
N SER A 163 6.20 -15.82 12.39
CA SER A 163 7.13 -16.61 11.56
C SER A 163 7.91 -15.74 10.56
N TRP A 164 7.28 -14.69 10.02
CA TRP A 164 7.88 -13.85 8.99
C TRP A 164 8.86 -12.81 9.54
N LYS A 165 8.57 -12.20 10.70
CA LYS A 165 9.40 -11.12 11.27
C LYS A 165 10.77 -11.65 11.71
N LYS A 166 11.79 -10.82 11.53
CA LYS A 166 13.21 -11.10 11.83
C LYS A 166 13.81 -9.99 12.70
N VAL A 167 13.00 -9.49 13.63
CA VAL A 167 13.31 -8.44 14.61
C VAL A 167 13.50 -9.08 15.98
#